data_AF-A0A6N3E4X3-F1
#
_entry.id   AF-A0A6N3E4X3-F1
#
_cell.length_a   1.000
_cell.length_b   1.000
_cell.length_c   1.000
_cell.angle_alpha   90.00
_cell.angle_beta   90.00
_cell.angle_gamma   90.00
#
_symmetry.space_group_name_H-M   'P 1'
#
loop_
_entity.id
_entity.type
_entity.pdbx_description
1 polymer ?
#
loop_
_entity_poly.entity_id
_entity_poly.type
_entity_poly.pdbx_seq_one_letter_code
_entity_poly.pdbx_strand_id
1 'polypeptide(L)'
;MEIKEIKVRGINKKYVQEIDHRCVELTEQTGQKWSRNDYLKLLIENDFERPLMDYKKDQFDRLLEKFTDVQLHNTKVLEAYTNEVKNLIEILIAH
;
A
#
# COMPACT_ATOMS: atom_id res chain seq x y z
N MET A 1 -27.66 -6.48 -10.50
CA MET A 1 -28.04 -5.96 -9.18
C MET A 1 -28.38 -4.50 -9.36
N GLU A 2 -29.59 -4.07 -9.03
CA GLU A 2 -29.99 -2.66 -9.19
C GLU A 2 -29.38 -1.83 -8.07
N ILE A 3 -28.64 -0.77 -8.41
CA ILE A 3 -28.01 0.12 -7.43
C ILE A 3 -29.05 1.16 -7.01
N LYS A 4 -29.41 1.16 -5.72
CA LYS A 4 -30.34 2.14 -5.14
C LYS A 4 -29.56 3.30 -4.54
N GLU A 5 -30.05 4.51 -4.75
CA GLU A 5 -29.54 5.70 -4.09
C GLU A 5 -29.72 5.60 -2.57
N ILE A 6 -28.67 5.95 -1.82
CA ILE A 6 -28.67 5.92 -0.35
C ILE A 6 -28.96 7.32 0.17
N LYS A 7 -29.98 7.44 1.05
CA LYS A 7 -30.27 8.67 1.79
C LYS A 7 -29.97 8.47 3.26
N VAL A 8 -28.94 9.15 3.75
CA VAL A 8 -28.54 9.11 5.16
C VAL A 8 -29.36 10.14 5.95
N ARG A 9 -30.00 9.74 7.04
CA ARG A 9 -30.86 10.59 7.90
C ARG A 9 -30.56 10.35 9.37
N GLY A 10 -30.94 11.31 10.22
CA GLY A 10 -30.80 11.17 11.68
C GLY A 10 -29.36 11.28 12.20
N ILE A 11 -28.43 11.79 11.38
CA ILE A 11 -27.04 12.02 11.80
C ILE A 11 -27.02 13.14 12.85
N ASN A 12 -26.24 12.93 13.90
CA ASN A 12 -26.03 13.95 14.92
C ASN A 12 -25.42 15.22 14.30
N LYS A 13 -26.04 16.37 14.60
CA LYS A 13 -25.66 17.69 14.07
C LYS A 13 -24.18 18.01 14.23
N LYS A 14 -23.55 17.55 15.31
CA LYS A 14 -22.11 17.75 15.55
C LYS A 14 -21.25 17.20 14.38
N TYR A 15 -21.58 16.01 13.89
CA TYR A 15 -20.84 15.42 12.77
C TYR A 15 -21.18 16.08 11.44
N VAL A 16 -22.40 16.57 11.26
CA VAL A 16 -22.77 17.36 10.07
C VAL A 16 -21.96 18.66 10.02
N GLN A 17 -21.79 19.33 11.16
CA GLN A 17 -20.98 20.54 11.27
C GLN A 17 -19.50 20.27 11.00
N GLU A 18 -18.95 19.16 11.49
CA GLU A 18 -17.57 18.77 11.18
C GLU A 18 -17.41 18.50 9.68
N ILE A 19 -18.34 17.78 9.04
CA ILE A 19 -18.33 17.55 7.59
C ILE A 19 -18.32 18.89 6.84
N ASP A 20 -19.14 19.85 7.27
CA ASP A 20 -19.17 21.19 6.67
C ASP A 20 -17.83 21.89 6.79
N HIS A 21 -17.22 21.83 7.97
CA HIS A 21 -15.90 22.40 8.20
C HIS A 21 -14.85 21.79 7.28
N ARG A 22 -14.82 20.46 7.16
CA ARG A 22 -13.89 19.74 6.26
C ARG A 22 -14.12 20.07 4.78
N CYS A 23 -15.36 20.29 4.36
CA CYS A 23 -15.65 20.72 3.00
C CYS A 23 -15.08 22.12 2.72
N VAL A 24 -15.13 23.03 3.70
CA VAL A 24 -14.52 24.37 3.59
C VAL A 24 -12.99 24.23 3.50
N GLU A 25 -12.37 23.50 4.42
CA GLU A 25 -10.91 23.27 4.42
C GLU A 25 -10.42 22.68 3.08
N LEU A 26 -11.10 21.65 2.58
CA LEU A 26 -10.76 21.03 1.30
C LEU A 26 -10.96 21.98 0.12
N THR A 27 -11.99 22.83 0.17
CA THR A 27 -12.22 23.85 -0.87
C THR A 27 -11.09 24.87 -0.91
N GLU A 28 -10.62 25.31 0.26
CA GLU A 28 -9.50 26.23 0.38
C GLU A 28 -8.19 25.60 -0.10
N GLN A 29 -7.96 24.32 0.20
CA GLN A 29 -6.73 23.61 -0.16
C GLN A 29 -6.67 23.20 -1.63
N THR A 30 -7.77 22.71 -2.21
CA THR A 30 -7.77 22.19 -3.59
C THR A 30 -8.23 23.21 -4.63
N GLY A 31 -8.77 24.36 -4.20
CA GLY A 31 -9.35 25.38 -5.09
C GLY A 31 -10.65 24.96 -5.78
N GLN A 32 -11.21 23.80 -5.41
CA GLN A 32 -12.46 23.27 -5.96
C GLN A 32 -13.54 23.31 -4.89
N LYS A 33 -14.75 23.71 -5.23
CA LYS A 33 -15.87 23.69 -4.27
C LYS A 33 -16.25 22.25 -3.90
N TRP A 34 -16.14 21.92 -2.61
CA TRP A 34 -16.57 20.64 -2.06
C TRP A 34 -17.98 20.74 -1.47
N SER A 35 -18.85 19.79 -1.84
CA SER A 35 -20.14 19.59 -1.16
C SER A 35 -20.06 18.45 -0.14
N ARG A 36 -21.01 18.42 0.80
CA ARG A 36 -21.18 17.28 1.74
C ARG A 36 -21.25 15.94 1.01
N ASN A 37 -21.90 15.92 -0.17
CA ASN A 37 -22.04 14.69 -0.96
C ASN A 37 -20.68 14.23 -1.51
N ASP A 38 -19.85 15.15 -1.98
CA ASP A 38 -18.51 14.83 -2.49
C ASP A 38 -17.62 14.32 -1.37
N TYR A 39 -17.69 14.97 -0.20
CA TYR A 39 -16.96 14.52 0.99
C TYR A 39 -17.42 13.13 1.46
N LEU A 40 -18.73 12.85 1.47
CA LEU A 40 -19.25 11.55 1.85
C LEU A 40 -18.87 10.45 0.85
N LYS A 41 -18.85 10.73 -0.46
CA LYS A 41 -18.33 9.80 -1.46
C LYS A 41 -16.87 9.47 -1.19
N LEU A 42 -16.04 10.50 -0.94
CA LEU A 42 -14.63 10.32 -0.61
C LEU A 42 -14.44 9.43 0.62
N LEU A 43 -15.23 9.63 1.68
CA LEU A 43 -15.16 8.80 2.88
C LEU A 43 -15.54 7.34 2.60
N ILE A 44 -16.62 7.13 1.83
CA ILE A 44 -17.09 5.79 1.45
C ILE A 44 -16.03 5.09 0.61
N GLU A 45 -15.52 5.73 -0.44
CA GLU A 45 -14.50 5.18 -1.34
C GLU A 45 -13.21 4.84 -0.57
N ASN A 46 -12.73 5.75 0.29
CA ASN A 46 -11.56 5.49 1.13
C ASN A 46 -11.77 4.31 2.09
N ASP A 47 -12.96 4.19 2.69
CA ASP A 47 -13.26 3.10 3.63
C ASP A 47 -13.37 1.75 2.91
N PHE A 48 -13.88 1.72 1.69
CA PHE A 48 -13.89 0.51 0.86
C PHE A 48 -12.51 0.13 0.32
N GLU A 49 -11.65 1.12 0.03
CA GLU A 49 -10.28 0.87 -0.45
C GLU A 49 -9.32 0.45 0.67
N ARG A 50 -9.52 0.91 1.91
CA ARG A 50 -8.62 0.63 3.05
C ARG A 50 -8.39 -0.86 3.32
N PRO A 51 -9.42 -1.71 3.51
CA PRO A 51 -9.21 -3.14 3.72
C PRO A 51 -8.53 -3.82 2.54
N LEU A 52 -8.80 -3.32 1.32
CA LEU A 52 -8.22 -3.87 0.10
C LEU A 52 -6.75 -3.47 -0.05
N MET A 53 -6.39 -2.27 0.38
CA MET A 53 -5.03 -1.75 0.41
C MET A 53 -4.21 -2.46 1.50
N ASP A 54 -4.77 -2.65 2.69
CA ASP A 54 -4.12 -3.41 3.76
C ASP A 54 -3.86 -4.86 3.32
N TYR A 55 -4.85 -5.51 2.70
CA TYR A 55 -4.67 -6.85 2.14
C TYR A 55 -3.60 -6.91 1.03
N LYS A 56 -3.59 -5.94 0.10
CA LYS A 56 -2.58 -5.87 -0.96
C LYS A 56 -1.19 -5.60 -0.40
N LYS A 57 -1.07 -4.76 0.62
CA LYS A 57 0.18 -4.47 1.32
C LYS A 57 0.73 -5.72 1.99
N ASP A 58 -0.10 -6.44 2.73
CA ASP A 58 0.29 -7.71 3.36
C ASP A 58 0.77 -8.75 2.33
N GLN A 59 0.11 -8.86 1.18
CA GLN A 59 0.55 -9.76 0.10
C GLN A 59 1.88 -9.31 -0.50
N PHE A 60 2.08 -8.01 -0.67
CA PHE A 60 3.33 -7.45 -1.19
C PHE A 60 4.49 -7.65 -0.21
N ASP A 61 4.27 -7.40 1.08
CA ASP A 61 5.27 -7.62 2.13
C ASP A 61 5.67 -9.11 2.21
N ARG A 62 4.72 -10.03 2.11
CA ARG A 62 5.01 -11.48 2.01
C ARG A 62 5.79 -11.86 0.74
N LEU A 63 5.55 -11.19 -0.38
CA LEU A 63 6.31 -11.43 -1.61
C LEU A 63 7.73 -10.88 -1.50
N LEU A 64 7.91 -9.71 -0.88
CA LEU A 64 9.22 -9.12 -0.62
C LEU A 64 10.07 -9.98 0.31
N GLU A 65 9.47 -10.53 1.38
CA GLU A 65 10.14 -11.44 2.30
C GLU A 65 10.68 -12.67 1.55
N LYS A 66 9.82 -13.35 0.78
CA LYS A 66 10.23 -14.50 -0.04
C LYS A 66 11.29 -14.15 -1.08
N PHE A 67 11.18 -12.99 -1.71
CA PHE A 67 12.19 -12.54 -2.69
C PHE A 67 13.54 -12.29 -2.02
N THR A 68 13.53 -11.70 -0.83
CA THR A 68 14.73 -11.44 -0.03
C THR A 68 15.40 -12.74 0.38
N ASP A 69 14.63 -13.73 0.84
CA ASP A 69 15.14 -15.04 1.21
C ASP A 69 15.81 -15.76 0.03
N VAL A 70 15.16 -15.74 -1.14
CA VAL A 70 15.71 -16.33 -2.36
C VAL A 70 16.99 -15.62 -2.79
N GLN A 71 17.03 -14.29 -2.73
CA GLN A 71 18.25 -13.54 -3.05
C GLN A 71 19.39 -13.86 -2.09
N LEU A 72 19.12 -13.89 -0.77
CA LEU A 72 20.11 -14.24 0.23
C LEU A 72 20.68 -15.65 -0.01
N HIS A 73 19.82 -16.61 -0.36
CA HIS A 73 20.26 -17.96 -0.73
C HIS A 73 21.15 -17.94 -1.97
N ASN A 74 20.72 -17.26 -3.03
CA ASN A 74 21.48 -17.17 -4.28
C ASN A 74 22.84 -16.49 -4.08
N THR A 75 22.91 -15.41 -3.29
CA THR A 75 24.18 -14.75 -2.93
C THR A 75 25.14 -15.73 -2.26
N LYS A 76 24.66 -16.51 -1.27
CA LYS A 76 25.48 -17.51 -0.59
C LYS A 76 26.00 -18.59 -1.54
N VAL A 77 25.16 -19.07 -2.45
CA VAL A 77 25.55 -20.07 -3.46
C VAL A 77 26.61 -19.51 -4.40
N LEU A 78 26.45 -18.26 -4.86
CA LEU A 78 27.42 -17.60 -5.72
C LEU A 78 28.75 -17.33 -5.01
N GLU A 79 28.72 -16.94 -3.73
CA GLU A 79 29.93 -16.79 -2.91
C GLU A 79 30.66 -18.11 -2.75
N ALA A 80 29.94 -19.20 -2.45
CA ALA A 80 30.52 -20.53 -2.35
C ALA A 80 31.17 -20.97 -3.67
N TYR A 81 30.47 -20.79 -4.79
CA TYR A 81 31.01 -21.09 -6.12
C TYR A 81 32.27 -20.27 -6.44
N THR A 82 32.25 -18.97 -6.14
CA THR A 82 33.40 -18.08 -6.36
C THR A 82 34.61 -18.52 -5.53
N ASN A 83 34.39 -18.91 -4.28
CA ASN A 83 35.45 -19.42 -3.41
C ASN A 83 36.02 -20.75 -3.93
N GLU A 84 35.16 -21.66 -4.40
CA GLU A 84 35.59 -22.93 -4.97
C GLU A 84 36.43 -22.74 -6.23
N VAL A 85 36.00 -21.86 -7.14
CA VAL A 85 36.77 -21.48 -8.33
C VAL A 85 38.11 -20.86 -7.95
N LYS A 86 38.14 -19.96 -6.96
CA LYS A 86 39.39 -19.36 -6.47
C LYS A 86 40.37 -20.43 -5.97
N ASN A 87 39.89 -21.36 -5.16
CA ASN A 87 40.71 -22.47 -4.63
C ASN A 87 41.26 -23.35 -5.77
N LEU A 88 40.44 -23.65 -6.79
CA LEU A 88 40.89 -24.42 -7.95
C LEU A 88 42.00 -23.70 -8.72
N ILE A 89 41.86 -22.39 -8.93
CA ILE A 89 42.89 -21.57 -9.58
C ILE A 89 44.17 -21.57 -8.75
N GLU A 90 44.07 -21.42 -7.44
CA GLU A 90 45.24 -21.47 -6.54
C GLU A 90 45.98 -22.81 -6.61
N ILE A 91 45.24 -23.94 -6.64
CA ILE A 91 45.82 -25.28 -6.81
C ILE A 91 46.54 -25.42 -8.16
N LEU A 92 45.96 -24.88 -9.24
CA LEU A 92 46.52 -24.93 -10.59
C LEU A 92 47.75 -24.04 -10.78
N ILE A 93 47.85 -22.92 -10.05
CA ILE A 93 49.02 -22.02 -10.09
C ILE A 93 50.16 -22.54 -9.19
N ALA A 94 49.84 -23.28 -8.12
CA ALA A 94 50.82 -23.81 -7.18
C ALA A 94 51.57 -25.08 -7.68
N HIS A 95 51.18 -25.64 -8.82
CA HIS A 95 51.86 -26.73 -9.54
C HIS A 95 52.48 -26.21 -10.83
#